data_AF-A0A3M0MCE0-F1
#
_entry.id   AF-A0A3M0MCE0-F1
#
_cell.length_a   1.000
_cell.length_b   1.000
_cell.length_c   1.000
_cell.angle_alpha   90.00
_cell.angle_beta   90.00
_cell.angle_gamma   90.00
#
_symmetry.space_group_name_H-M   'P 1'
#
loop_
_entity.id
_entity.type
_entity.pdbx_description
1 polymer ?
#
loop_
_entity_poly.entity_id
_entity_poly.type
_entity_poly.pdbx_seq_one_letter_code
_entity_poly.pdbx_strand_id
1 'polypeptide(L)'
;METNKINDLAQKMMSQFDLPSLGIGIYHKNEHFSHVYGAAQQDNLYPLASISKTFLATAICQLADQGVLNLDDPLKKYWPKFKLVDQYAQDHLTFRDALSHQSGLPAHDLMRFTNMNKHDLSLKEKVEHVGYLEPNHELRYQMQYSNLIYAVATYVMEQVIGQDYGTYEREHLLKPLHMNNTFINHHEATQNRIVKPYIRDNNVTQEVPFIAPGKVGGASSMLATISDLLTWAEFQLKTQKSTKEEITAQRYLPQSIMRPSRAYGEANFAAYGLGMMMEDYRGHKYFYHSGSYIGYCSFLGFVPDLDLAFVFTTNMDSTDAIFALAYQVIDETLGIKTTNWTQKVSQIMTAKIAAKEQHLAQLKGMNPQFVQTNSALLGDYENPGYGLISLGDHDGHLNVTIGKWDYPVIINEQNEMFVEERLYQHELLPISLENDQIALLTEPALKRPTIFKKKP
;
A
#
# COMPACT_ATOMS: atom_id res chain seq x y z
N MET A 1 28.89 4.83 -5.75
CA MET A 1 28.59 4.62 -7.19
C MET A 1 28.77 5.97 -7.88
N GLU A 2 29.49 6.04 -9.00
CA GLU A 2 29.77 7.33 -9.66
C GLU A 2 28.46 7.99 -10.15
N THR A 3 28.31 9.30 -9.91
CA THR A 3 27.10 10.07 -10.25
C THR A 3 26.66 9.88 -11.71
N ASN A 4 27.61 9.83 -12.65
CA ASN A 4 27.30 9.63 -14.08
C ASN A 4 26.59 8.29 -14.33
N LYS A 5 26.98 7.22 -13.62
CA LYS A 5 26.32 5.91 -13.75
C LYS A 5 24.90 5.93 -13.20
N ILE A 6 24.65 6.69 -12.12
CA ILE A 6 23.31 6.85 -11.56
C ILE A 6 22.42 7.61 -12.54
N ASN A 7 22.95 8.67 -13.18
CA ASN A 7 22.23 9.44 -14.20
C ASN A 7 21.85 8.56 -15.40
N ASP A 8 22.80 7.78 -15.94
CA ASP A 8 22.54 6.89 -17.07
C ASP A 8 21.50 5.81 -16.72
N LEU A 9 21.60 5.26 -15.51
CA LEU A 9 20.62 4.30 -15.01
C LEU A 9 19.23 4.92 -14.89
N ALA A 10 19.12 6.14 -14.36
CA ALA A 10 17.85 6.85 -14.24
C ALA A 10 17.19 7.06 -15.62
N GLN A 11 17.94 7.53 -16.61
CA GLN A 11 17.43 7.71 -17.98
C GLN A 11 16.96 6.40 -18.61
N LYS A 12 17.75 5.32 -18.44
CA LYS A 12 17.38 3.99 -18.93
C LYS A 12 16.11 3.46 -18.26
N MET A 13 15.98 3.62 -16.94
CA MET A 13 14.78 3.23 -16.19
C MET A 13 13.55 4.01 -16.65
N MET A 14 13.67 5.34 -16.75
CA MET A 14 12.57 6.19 -17.21
C MET A 14 12.13 5.85 -18.63
N SER A 15 13.07 5.60 -19.55
CA SER A 15 12.74 5.24 -20.93
C SER A 15 12.12 3.84 -21.03
N GLN A 16 12.70 2.84 -20.34
CA GLN A 16 12.21 1.45 -20.43
C GLN A 16 10.83 1.27 -19.82
N PHE A 17 10.56 1.95 -18.70
CA PHE A 17 9.30 1.84 -17.97
C PHE A 17 8.36 3.02 -18.24
N ASP A 18 8.73 3.94 -19.13
CA ASP A 18 7.98 5.17 -19.49
C ASP A 18 7.48 5.92 -18.26
N LEU A 19 8.43 6.29 -17.38
CA LEU A 19 8.17 6.98 -16.12
C LEU A 19 8.15 8.50 -16.32
N PRO A 20 7.10 9.22 -15.88
CA PRO A 20 7.06 10.69 -15.99
C PRO A 20 8.11 11.41 -15.13
N SER A 21 8.39 10.86 -13.94
CA SER A 21 9.48 11.30 -13.07
C SER A 21 10.09 10.14 -12.30
N LEU A 22 11.32 10.31 -11.84
CA LEU A 22 12.02 9.35 -10.99
C LEU A 22 12.87 10.09 -9.96
N GLY A 23 12.56 9.93 -8.68
CA GLY A 23 13.43 10.31 -7.58
C GLY A 23 14.36 9.16 -7.21
N ILE A 24 15.64 9.44 -7.02
CA ILE A 24 16.66 8.50 -6.56
C ILE A 24 17.38 9.11 -5.37
N GLY A 25 17.41 8.39 -4.25
CA GLY A 25 18.26 8.69 -3.09
C GLY A 25 19.11 7.49 -2.74
N ILE A 26 20.41 7.69 -2.50
CA ILE A 26 21.36 6.64 -2.14
C ILE A 26 22.29 7.17 -1.05
N TYR A 27 22.42 6.39 0.02
CA TYR A 27 23.42 6.52 1.06
C TYR A 27 24.36 5.32 0.97
N HIS A 28 25.66 5.54 0.88
CA HIS A 28 26.65 4.47 0.92
C HIS A 28 27.93 4.94 1.62
N LYS A 29 28.29 4.32 2.75
CA LYS A 29 29.54 4.62 3.50
C LYS A 29 29.73 6.12 3.82
N ASN A 30 28.69 6.76 4.34
CA ASN A 30 28.63 8.21 4.65
C ASN A 30 28.59 9.16 3.44
N GLU A 31 28.45 8.66 2.22
CA GLU A 31 28.18 9.50 1.05
C GLU A 31 26.68 9.50 0.73
N HIS A 32 26.12 10.69 0.48
CA HIS A 32 24.73 10.88 0.09
C HIS A 32 24.62 11.37 -1.34
N PHE A 33 23.69 10.77 -2.08
CA PHE A 33 23.25 11.25 -3.38
C PHE A 33 21.72 11.32 -3.36
N SER A 34 21.13 12.42 -3.81
CA SER A 34 19.69 12.48 -4.05
C SER A 34 19.37 13.38 -5.23
N HIS A 35 18.59 12.90 -6.19
CA HIS A 35 18.19 13.65 -7.37
C HIS A 35 16.81 13.24 -7.89
N VAL A 36 16.08 14.19 -8.47
CA VAL A 36 14.80 13.96 -9.16
C VAL A 36 14.99 14.22 -10.66
N TYR A 37 14.57 13.26 -11.47
CA TYR A 37 14.63 13.29 -12.93
C TYR A 37 13.21 13.40 -13.53
N GLY A 38 13.12 13.93 -14.76
CA GLY A 38 11.88 14.01 -15.53
C GLY A 38 11.06 15.27 -15.27
N ALA A 39 9.74 15.13 -15.23
CA ALA A 39 8.81 16.26 -15.15
C ALA A 39 8.67 16.87 -13.74
N ALA A 40 9.27 16.26 -12.71
CA ALA A 40 9.23 16.73 -11.33
C ALA A 40 10.51 17.49 -10.94
N GLN A 41 10.41 18.26 -9.87
CA GLN A 41 11.48 19.08 -9.27
C GLN A 41 12.01 18.44 -7.99
N GLN A 42 13.21 18.83 -7.59
CA GLN A 42 13.90 18.28 -6.42
C GLN A 42 13.12 18.42 -5.10
N ASP A 43 12.35 19.50 -4.95
CA ASP A 43 11.60 19.85 -3.74
C ASP A 43 10.12 19.40 -3.78
N ASN A 44 9.73 18.68 -4.84
CA ASN A 44 8.40 18.09 -4.93
C ASN A 44 8.20 16.98 -3.90
N LEU A 45 6.95 16.86 -3.45
CA LEU A 45 6.49 15.89 -2.47
C LEU A 45 5.88 14.69 -3.19
N TYR A 46 6.36 13.51 -2.84
CA TYR A 46 5.82 12.24 -3.30
C TYR A 46 4.99 11.60 -2.18
N PRO A 47 3.74 11.18 -2.46
CA PRO A 47 3.03 10.26 -1.59
C PRO A 47 3.84 9.00 -1.33
N LEU A 48 4.07 8.71 -0.05
CA LEU A 48 4.86 7.59 0.40
C LEU A 48 4.07 6.27 0.39
N ALA A 49 2.73 6.36 0.32
CA ALA A 49 1.86 5.21 0.39
C ALA A 49 2.31 4.29 1.55
N SER A 50 2.46 3.00 1.29
CA SER A 50 2.75 2.03 2.36
C SER A 50 4.10 2.18 3.07
N ILE A 51 5.03 3.03 2.60
CA ILE A 51 6.21 3.37 3.43
C ILE A 51 5.79 4.06 4.73
N SER A 52 4.63 4.72 4.80
CA SER A 52 4.08 5.28 6.06
C SER A 52 4.02 4.25 7.19
N LYS A 53 3.83 2.96 6.88
CA LYS A 53 3.82 1.87 7.87
C LYS A 53 5.11 1.77 8.67
N THR A 54 6.23 2.09 8.03
CA THR A 54 7.55 2.08 8.69
C THR A 54 7.62 3.15 9.78
N PHE A 55 6.98 4.31 9.59
CA PHE A 55 6.91 5.39 10.60
C PHE A 55 6.04 4.97 11.77
N LEU A 56 4.82 4.48 11.50
CA LEU A 56 3.91 4.01 12.54
C LEU A 56 4.53 2.88 13.36
N ALA A 57 5.13 1.88 12.69
CA ALA A 57 5.83 0.78 13.35
C ALA A 57 6.99 1.29 14.21
N THR A 58 7.72 2.32 13.74
CA THR A 58 8.77 2.98 14.54
C THR A 58 8.20 3.58 15.81
N ALA A 59 7.13 4.37 15.68
CA ALA A 59 6.51 5.07 16.79
C ALA A 59 5.99 4.08 17.85
N ILE A 60 5.29 3.03 17.44
CA ILE A 60 4.78 1.99 18.34
C ILE A 60 5.92 1.24 19.05
N CYS A 61 7.01 0.92 18.33
CA CYS A 61 8.17 0.28 18.96
C CYS A 61 8.89 1.21 19.95
N GLN A 62 9.01 2.51 19.65
CA GLN A 62 9.56 3.49 20.60
C GLN A 62 8.71 3.61 21.87
N LEU A 63 7.39 3.60 21.73
CA LEU A 63 6.47 3.57 22.89
C LEU A 63 6.64 2.30 23.72
N ALA A 64 6.92 1.17 23.05
CA ALA A 64 7.22 -0.08 23.73
C ALA A 64 8.55 -0.03 24.49
N ASP A 65 9.60 0.53 23.89
CA ASP A 65 10.90 0.75 24.55
C ASP A 65 10.78 1.66 25.79
N GLN A 66 9.89 2.64 25.74
CA GLN A 66 9.58 3.54 26.85
C GLN A 66 8.69 2.90 27.93
N GLY A 67 8.21 1.67 27.72
CA GLY A 67 7.28 0.97 28.62
C GLY A 67 5.87 1.57 28.64
N VAL A 68 5.52 2.42 27.67
CA VAL A 68 4.18 3.04 27.55
C VAL A 68 3.14 2.02 27.08
N LEU A 69 3.57 1.06 26.25
CA LEU A 69 2.78 -0.11 25.85
C LEU A 69 3.67 -1.35 25.80
N ASN A 70 3.05 -2.52 25.76
CA ASN A 70 3.69 -3.78 25.42
C ASN A 70 3.13 -4.28 24.07
N LEU A 71 4.03 -4.68 23.16
CA LEU A 71 3.66 -5.18 21.84
C LEU A 71 2.82 -6.47 21.88
N ASP A 72 2.94 -7.24 22.96
CA ASP A 72 2.32 -8.55 23.15
C ASP A 72 1.04 -8.50 24.01
N ASP A 73 0.67 -7.32 24.50
CA ASP A 73 -0.65 -7.12 25.09
C ASP A 73 -1.73 -7.09 24.00
N PRO A 74 -2.92 -7.66 24.23
CA PRO A 74 -4.03 -7.54 23.31
C PRO A 74 -4.43 -6.08 23.08
N LEU A 75 -4.74 -5.70 21.83
CA LEU A 75 -5.20 -4.36 21.48
C LEU A 75 -6.44 -3.94 22.29
N LYS A 76 -7.31 -4.91 22.61
CA LYS A 76 -8.49 -4.74 23.45
C LYS A 76 -8.18 -4.21 24.85
N LYS A 77 -6.97 -4.46 25.38
CA LYS A 77 -6.50 -3.88 26.65
C LYS A 77 -6.46 -2.36 26.60
N TYR A 78 -5.98 -1.81 25.49
CA TYR A 78 -5.80 -0.37 25.28
C TYR A 78 -7.07 0.30 24.73
N TRP A 79 -7.85 -0.44 23.95
CA TRP A 79 -9.14 0.01 23.45
C TRP A 79 -10.23 -1.03 23.72
N PRO A 80 -10.93 -0.97 24.87
CA PRO A 80 -11.94 -1.97 25.25
C PRO A 80 -13.14 -2.09 24.30
N LYS A 81 -13.34 -1.12 23.39
CA LYS A 81 -14.38 -1.16 22.36
C LYS A 81 -13.92 -1.86 21.07
N PHE A 82 -12.66 -2.32 21.01
CA PHE A 82 -12.14 -3.07 19.87
C PHE A 82 -12.98 -4.32 19.62
N LYS A 83 -13.37 -4.51 18.35
CA LYS A 83 -14.21 -5.60 17.89
C LYS A 83 -13.69 -6.19 16.60
N LEU A 84 -13.82 -7.51 16.47
CA LEU A 84 -13.68 -8.27 15.22
C LEU A 84 -14.81 -9.29 15.15
N VAL A 85 -15.12 -9.76 13.94
CA VAL A 85 -16.08 -10.86 13.73
C VAL A 85 -15.61 -12.13 14.44
N ASP A 86 -14.32 -12.46 14.32
CA ASP A 86 -13.70 -13.55 15.08
C ASP A 86 -13.41 -13.12 16.52
N GLN A 87 -14.08 -13.77 17.47
CA GLN A 87 -13.97 -13.46 18.90
C GLN A 87 -12.61 -13.81 19.49
N TYR A 88 -11.95 -14.87 19.00
CA TYR A 88 -10.62 -15.22 19.46
C TYR A 88 -9.61 -14.16 19.01
N ALA A 89 -9.65 -13.77 17.73
CA ALA A 89 -8.81 -12.69 17.20
C ALA A 89 -9.09 -11.36 17.91
N GLN A 90 -10.35 -11.02 18.17
CA GLN A 90 -10.73 -9.81 18.91
C GLN A 90 -10.04 -9.73 20.29
N ASP A 91 -9.96 -10.85 20.99
CA ASP A 91 -9.47 -10.90 22.37
C ASP A 91 -7.94 -11.07 22.47
N HIS A 92 -7.28 -11.48 21.38
CA HIS A 92 -5.86 -11.86 21.39
C HIS A 92 -4.98 -11.13 20.36
N LEU A 93 -5.54 -10.38 19.41
CA LEU A 93 -4.75 -9.60 18.44
C LEU A 93 -3.92 -8.55 19.18
N THR A 94 -2.62 -8.50 18.91
CA THR A 94 -1.67 -7.58 19.54
C THR A 94 -1.11 -6.54 18.55
N PHE A 95 -0.31 -5.59 19.05
CA PHE A 95 0.44 -4.69 18.16
C PHE A 95 1.47 -5.46 17.33
N ARG A 96 2.11 -6.49 17.89
CA ARG A 96 3.04 -7.36 17.15
C ARG A 96 2.35 -8.02 15.97
N ASP A 97 1.16 -8.58 16.20
CA ASP A 97 0.37 -9.24 15.14
C ASP A 97 -0.06 -8.24 14.07
N ALA A 98 -0.52 -7.04 14.48
CA ALA A 98 -0.96 -6.01 13.56
C ALA A 98 0.18 -5.51 12.66
N LEU A 99 1.33 -5.19 13.26
CA LEU A 99 2.49 -4.66 12.55
C LEU A 99 3.20 -5.72 11.68
N SER A 100 2.95 -7.01 11.94
CA SER A 100 3.47 -8.13 11.14
C SER A 100 2.45 -8.79 10.22
N HIS A 101 1.26 -8.19 10.08
CA HIS A 101 0.19 -8.67 9.19
C HIS A 101 -0.31 -10.09 9.52
N GLN A 102 -0.49 -10.41 10.80
CA GLN A 102 -0.89 -11.73 11.29
C GLN A 102 -2.31 -11.76 11.88
N SER A 103 -3.22 -10.89 11.43
CA SER A 103 -4.55 -10.74 12.00
C SER A 103 -5.57 -11.82 11.62
N GLY A 104 -5.35 -12.55 10.52
CA GLY A 104 -6.34 -13.42 9.89
C GLY A 104 -7.37 -12.70 8.99
N LEU A 105 -7.31 -11.36 8.96
CA LEU A 105 -8.12 -10.54 8.05
C LEU A 105 -7.35 -10.30 6.74
N PRO A 106 -7.95 -10.58 5.57
CA PRO A 106 -7.39 -10.20 4.28
C PRO A 106 -7.42 -8.66 4.08
N ALA A 107 -7.08 -8.20 2.87
CA ALA A 107 -6.84 -6.78 2.61
C ALA A 107 -8.10 -5.92 2.82
N HIS A 108 -9.24 -6.38 2.30
CA HIS A 108 -10.51 -5.65 2.21
C HIS A 108 -10.32 -4.23 1.64
N ASP A 109 -9.41 -4.06 0.67
CA ASP A 109 -8.95 -2.73 0.22
C ASP A 109 -10.07 -1.84 -0.32
N LEU A 110 -11.15 -2.42 -0.87
CA LEU A 110 -12.31 -1.67 -1.33
C LEU A 110 -12.93 -0.79 -0.22
N MET A 111 -12.90 -1.26 1.03
CA MET A 111 -13.42 -0.54 2.19
C MET A 111 -12.73 0.82 2.40
N ARG A 112 -11.50 0.98 1.89
CA ARG A 112 -10.75 2.25 1.99
C ARG A 112 -11.44 3.38 1.22
N PHE A 113 -12.15 3.03 0.15
CA PHE A 113 -12.76 3.96 -0.81
C PHE A 113 -14.27 4.09 -0.65
N THR A 114 -14.92 3.10 -0.06
CA THR A 114 -16.37 3.15 0.20
C THR A 114 -16.70 4.25 1.21
N ASN A 115 -17.80 4.96 0.97
CA ASN A 115 -18.26 6.02 1.86
C ASN A 115 -19.52 5.55 2.61
N MET A 116 -19.63 5.95 3.88
CA MET A 116 -20.90 5.92 4.58
C MET A 116 -21.53 7.29 4.39
N ASN A 117 -22.68 7.36 3.70
CA ASN A 117 -23.39 8.62 3.45
C ASN A 117 -22.59 9.66 2.62
N LYS A 118 -21.87 9.23 1.57
CA LYS A 118 -21.17 10.13 0.62
C LYS A 118 -20.02 10.97 1.21
N HIS A 119 -19.56 10.63 2.41
CA HIS A 119 -18.39 11.25 3.07
C HIS A 119 -17.31 10.20 3.39
N ASP A 120 -16.02 10.60 3.35
CA ASP A 120 -14.91 9.71 3.75
C ASP A 120 -14.92 9.54 5.28
N LEU A 121 -14.96 8.28 5.70
CA LEU A 121 -14.98 7.88 7.10
C LEU A 121 -13.73 8.39 7.84
N SER A 122 -13.91 8.86 9.07
CA SER A 122 -12.82 9.11 10.01
C SER A 122 -12.05 7.82 10.32
N LEU A 123 -10.82 7.96 10.85
CA LEU A 123 -10.01 6.81 11.27
C LEU A 123 -10.78 5.92 12.26
N LYS A 124 -11.43 6.52 13.26
CA LYS A 124 -12.27 5.82 14.23
C LYS A 124 -13.40 5.04 13.57
N GLU A 125 -14.15 5.68 12.67
CA GLU A 125 -15.24 5.00 11.97
C GLU A 125 -14.70 3.83 11.13
N LYS A 126 -13.61 4.01 10.38
CA LYS A 126 -13.00 2.91 9.62
C LYS A 126 -12.65 1.73 10.52
N VAL A 127 -12.04 2.01 11.67
CA VAL A 127 -11.67 1.00 12.66
C VAL A 127 -12.89 0.32 13.30
N GLU A 128 -13.98 1.04 13.54
CA GLU A 128 -15.25 0.45 13.99
C GLU A 128 -15.87 -0.45 12.91
N HIS A 129 -15.74 -0.07 11.63
CA HIS A 129 -16.24 -0.85 10.49
C HIS A 129 -15.43 -2.13 10.22
N VAL A 130 -14.14 -2.16 10.55
CA VAL A 130 -13.33 -3.39 10.53
C VAL A 130 -13.95 -4.50 11.38
N GLY A 131 -14.68 -4.15 12.44
CA GLY A 131 -15.39 -5.11 13.29
C GLY A 131 -16.48 -5.92 12.60
N TYR A 132 -16.88 -5.56 11.37
CA TYR A 132 -17.86 -6.29 10.56
C TYR A 132 -17.23 -7.05 9.38
N LEU A 133 -15.91 -6.98 9.21
CA LEU A 133 -15.22 -7.65 8.12
C LEU A 133 -14.95 -9.11 8.47
N GLU A 134 -15.23 -9.98 7.51
CA GLU A 134 -15.06 -11.42 7.65
C GLU A 134 -13.58 -11.81 7.49
N PRO A 135 -13.00 -12.59 8.41
CA PRO A 135 -11.69 -13.21 8.18
C PRO A 135 -11.81 -14.37 7.18
N ASN A 136 -10.69 -14.76 6.59
CA ASN A 136 -10.57 -16.04 5.86
C ASN A 136 -9.61 -17.02 6.53
N HIS A 137 -8.92 -16.61 7.58
CA HIS A 137 -8.01 -17.44 8.36
C HIS A 137 -8.04 -17.06 9.84
N GLU A 138 -7.58 -17.98 10.69
CA GLU A 138 -7.38 -17.73 12.11
C GLU A 138 -6.22 -16.76 12.36
N LEU A 139 -6.23 -16.11 13.54
CA LEU A 139 -5.13 -15.27 14.02
C LEU A 139 -3.79 -16.02 13.92
N ARG A 140 -2.76 -15.37 13.35
CA ARG A 140 -1.40 -15.90 13.15
C ARG A 140 -1.27 -17.12 12.22
N TYR A 141 -2.33 -17.50 11.49
CA TYR A 141 -2.26 -18.62 10.55
C TYR A 141 -1.25 -18.37 9.42
N GLN A 142 -1.31 -17.20 8.78
CA GLN A 142 -0.37 -16.77 7.76
C GLN A 142 -0.27 -15.25 7.68
N MET A 143 0.75 -14.74 6.99
CA MET A 143 0.87 -13.32 6.68
C MET A 143 -0.21 -12.89 5.66
N GLN A 144 -1.01 -11.89 6.01
CA GLN A 144 -2.01 -11.27 5.14
C GLN A 144 -1.92 -9.75 5.22
N TYR A 145 -1.34 -9.16 4.18
CA TYR A 145 -1.17 -7.71 4.10
C TYR A 145 -2.52 -7.00 4.19
N SER A 146 -2.66 -6.09 5.15
CA SER A 146 -3.91 -5.36 5.40
C SER A 146 -3.62 -3.93 5.84
N ASN A 147 -4.08 -2.97 5.04
CA ASN A 147 -4.03 -1.55 5.36
C ASN A 147 -4.96 -1.21 6.53
N LEU A 148 -6.10 -1.90 6.62
CA LEU A 148 -7.10 -1.65 7.65
C LEU A 148 -6.60 -2.04 9.05
N ILE A 149 -5.81 -3.12 9.14
CA ILE A 149 -5.17 -3.51 10.42
C ILE A 149 -4.13 -2.48 10.88
N TYR A 150 -3.43 -1.82 9.95
CA TYR A 150 -2.59 -0.66 10.30
C TYR A 150 -3.40 0.56 10.74
N ALA A 151 -4.60 0.76 10.18
CA ALA A 151 -5.53 1.78 10.68
C ALA A 151 -5.99 1.45 12.12
N VAL A 152 -6.28 0.18 12.43
CA VAL A 152 -6.57 -0.29 13.79
C VAL A 152 -5.40 0.00 14.72
N ALA A 153 -4.18 -0.39 14.33
CA ALA A 153 -2.97 -0.13 15.13
C ALA A 153 -2.76 1.37 15.37
N THR A 154 -2.97 2.20 14.35
CA THR A 154 -2.90 3.66 14.46
C THR A 154 -3.88 4.17 15.52
N TYR A 155 -5.16 3.81 15.41
CA TYR A 155 -6.18 4.31 16.32
C TYR A 155 -5.98 3.82 17.76
N VAL A 156 -5.58 2.55 17.94
CA VAL A 156 -5.29 2.01 19.28
C VAL A 156 -4.06 2.69 19.88
N MET A 157 -3.03 3.00 19.08
CA MET A 157 -1.89 3.81 19.53
C MET A 157 -2.36 5.18 20.05
N GLU A 158 -3.28 5.87 19.35
CA GLU A 158 -3.85 7.15 19.83
C GLU A 158 -4.56 7.01 21.18
N GLN A 159 -5.25 5.87 21.41
CA GLN A 159 -5.88 5.60 22.71
C GLN A 159 -4.85 5.41 23.83
N VAL A 160 -3.68 4.82 23.52
CA VAL A 160 -2.59 4.66 24.48
C VAL A 160 -1.98 6.01 24.87
N ILE A 161 -1.67 6.84 23.87
CA ILE A 161 -0.90 8.08 24.09
C ILE A 161 -1.79 9.29 24.41
N GLY A 162 -3.10 9.20 24.22
CA GLY A 162 -4.06 10.27 24.50
C GLY A 162 -3.94 11.49 23.57
N GLN A 163 -3.36 11.31 22.37
CA GLN A 163 -3.17 12.36 21.36
C GLN A 163 -3.23 11.77 19.94
N ASP A 164 -3.33 12.64 18.94
CA ASP A 164 -3.25 12.28 17.51
C ASP A 164 -1.87 11.67 17.16
N TYR A 165 -1.87 10.58 16.38
CA TYR A 165 -0.63 9.85 16.06
C TYR A 165 0.35 10.70 15.23
N GLY A 166 -0.17 11.57 14.37
CA GLY A 166 0.62 12.44 13.52
C GLY A 166 1.38 13.50 14.31
N THR A 167 0.79 13.96 15.43
CA THR A 167 1.51 14.81 16.39
C THR A 167 2.70 14.07 16.98
N TYR A 168 2.50 12.81 17.41
CA TYR A 168 3.59 12.00 17.94
C TYR A 168 4.70 11.75 16.89
N GLU A 169 4.35 11.31 15.68
CA GLU A 169 5.33 11.08 14.62
C GLU A 169 6.13 12.34 14.28
N ARG A 170 5.48 13.51 14.28
CA ARG A 170 6.17 14.78 14.02
C ARG A 170 7.19 15.13 15.11
N GLU A 171 6.79 15.05 16.38
CA GLU A 171 7.64 15.44 17.51
C GLU A 171 8.76 14.43 17.79
N HIS A 172 8.48 13.14 17.62
CA HIS A 172 9.39 12.07 18.04
C HIS A 172 10.19 11.45 16.89
N LEU A 173 9.75 11.61 15.63
CA LEU A 173 10.45 11.08 14.45
C LEU A 173 10.93 12.20 13.52
N LEU A 174 10.02 13.03 13.00
CA LEU A 174 10.36 13.96 11.91
C LEU A 174 11.27 15.11 12.37
N LYS A 175 10.92 15.78 13.48
CA LYS A 175 11.72 16.90 14.01
C LYS A 175 13.14 16.47 14.44
N PRO A 176 13.33 15.38 15.21
CA PRO A 176 14.67 14.93 15.60
C PRO A 176 15.55 14.52 14.41
N LEU A 177 14.95 14.05 13.32
CA LEU A 177 15.66 13.69 12.08
C LEU A 177 15.78 14.85 11.09
N HIS A 178 15.30 16.04 11.44
CA HIS A 178 15.28 17.22 10.56
C HIS A 178 14.55 17.01 9.22
N MET A 179 13.54 16.15 9.20
CA MET A 179 12.70 15.87 8.04
C MET A 179 11.63 16.95 7.84
N ASN A 180 12.08 18.17 7.52
CA ASN A 180 11.24 19.38 7.46
C ASN A 180 10.31 19.43 6.22
N ASN A 181 10.51 18.56 5.24
CA ASN A 181 9.69 18.44 4.04
C ASN A 181 8.94 17.10 4.01
N THR A 182 8.55 16.63 5.19
CA THR A 182 7.75 15.43 5.38
C THR A 182 6.46 15.78 6.12
N PHE A 183 5.35 15.27 5.60
CA PHE A 183 4.00 15.60 6.08
C PHE A 183 3.24 14.32 6.42
N ILE A 184 2.45 14.36 7.49
CA ILE A 184 1.69 13.19 7.97
C ILE A 184 0.58 12.85 6.98
N ASN A 185 -0.02 13.87 6.38
CA ASN A 185 -1.08 13.74 5.40
C ASN A 185 -1.04 14.87 4.36
N HIS A 186 -1.68 14.63 3.22
CA HIS A 186 -1.69 15.57 2.09
C HIS A 186 -2.36 16.91 2.38
N HIS A 187 -3.20 17.05 3.40
CA HIS A 187 -3.83 18.33 3.75
C HIS A 187 -2.85 19.29 4.43
N GLU A 188 -1.77 18.79 5.01
CA GLU A 188 -0.70 19.61 5.61
C GLU A 188 0.28 20.17 4.57
N ALA A 189 0.29 19.59 3.37
CA ALA A 189 1.22 19.95 2.31
C ALA A 189 0.65 21.03 1.38
N THR A 190 1.53 21.90 0.87
CA THR A 190 1.18 22.82 -0.21
C THR A 190 0.88 22.02 -1.49
N GLN A 191 -0.35 22.11 -1.99
CA GLN A 191 -0.85 21.21 -3.04
C GLN A 191 -0.02 21.26 -4.33
N ASN A 192 0.51 22.43 -4.71
CA ASN A 192 1.35 22.58 -5.91
C ASN A 192 2.74 21.93 -5.79
N ARG A 193 3.17 21.55 -4.58
CA ARG A 193 4.41 20.79 -4.37
C ARG A 193 4.21 19.30 -4.56
N ILE A 194 2.98 18.80 -4.50
CA ILE A 194 2.70 17.37 -4.68
C ILE A 194 2.84 17.05 -6.17
N VAL A 195 3.62 16.02 -6.50
CA VAL A 195 3.74 15.56 -7.89
C VAL A 195 2.39 15.16 -8.49
N LYS A 196 2.16 15.51 -9.75
CA LYS A 196 0.96 15.10 -10.51
C LYS A 196 0.94 13.57 -10.69
N PRO A 197 -0.17 12.86 -10.44
CA PRO A 197 -0.25 11.42 -10.62
C PRO A 197 -0.47 11.04 -12.08
N TYR A 198 0.14 9.92 -12.50
CA TYR A 198 -0.09 9.32 -13.81
C TYR A 198 -0.46 7.85 -13.67
N ILE A 199 -1.35 7.37 -14.54
CA ILE A 199 -1.60 5.93 -14.70
C ILE A 199 -1.21 5.49 -16.10
N ARG A 200 -0.85 4.22 -16.24
CA ARG A 200 -0.72 3.57 -17.54
C ARG A 200 -1.96 2.75 -17.82
N ASP A 201 -2.66 3.09 -18.89
CA ASP A 201 -3.81 2.35 -19.40
C ASP A 201 -3.60 2.06 -20.90
N ASN A 202 -3.76 0.81 -21.33
CA ASN A 202 -3.54 0.37 -22.72
C ASN A 202 -2.22 0.90 -23.35
N ASN A 203 -1.12 0.85 -22.60
CA ASN A 203 0.20 1.39 -22.97
C ASN A 203 0.27 2.92 -23.17
N VAL A 204 -0.76 3.65 -22.75
CA VAL A 204 -0.78 5.12 -22.73
C VAL A 204 -0.61 5.59 -21.28
N THR A 205 0.42 6.39 -21.05
CA THR A 205 0.63 7.06 -19.77
C THR A 205 -0.09 8.40 -19.77
N GLN A 206 -1.02 8.59 -18.84
CA GLN A 206 -1.88 9.77 -18.76
C GLN A 206 -1.98 10.33 -17.34
N GLU A 207 -2.06 11.66 -17.24
CA GLU A 207 -2.29 12.35 -15.97
C GLU A 207 -3.70 12.06 -15.46
N VAL A 208 -3.85 11.81 -14.16
CA VAL A 208 -5.15 11.61 -13.50
C VAL A 208 -5.32 12.58 -12.33
N PRO A 209 -6.55 12.78 -11.83
CA PRO A 209 -6.76 13.54 -10.60
C PRO A 209 -6.04 12.92 -9.41
N PHE A 210 -5.57 13.75 -8.47
CA PHE A 210 -5.10 13.27 -7.17
C PHE A 210 -6.25 12.67 -6.37
N ILE A 211 -6.01 11.50 -5.77
CA ILE A 211 -6.99 10.78 -4.96
C ILE A 211 -6.38 10.59 -3.59
N ALA A 212 -6.99 11.10 -2.53
CA ALA A 212 -6.50 10.84 -1.18
C ALA A 212 -6.63 9.33 -0.83
N PRO A 213 -5.65 8.71 -0.16
CA PRO A 213 -5.63 7.27 0.14
C PRO A 213 -6.64 6.81 1.21
N GLY A 214 -7.64 7.64 1.49
CA GLY A 214 -8.58 7.54 2.60
C GLY A 214 -7.91 7.81 3.96
N LYS A 215 -8.73 8.03 5.00
CA LYS A 215 -8.24 8.21 6.38
C LYS A 215 -7.86 6.88 7.06
N VAL A 216 -6.85 6.19 6.54
CA VAL A 216 -6.33 4.90 7.07
C VAL A 216 -5.11 5.06 8.00
N GLY A 217 -4.89 6.27 8.54
CA GLY A 217 -3.83 6.56 9.49
C GLY A 217 -2.43 6.24 8.94
N GLY A 218 -1.57 5.68 9.79
CA GLY A 218 -0.19 5.31 9.46
C GLY A 218 -0.04 4.23 8.39
N ALA A 219 -1.12 3.75 7.77
CA ALA A 219 -1.03 2.80 6.67
C ALA A 219 -0.50 3.42 5.36
N SER A 220 -0.84 4.69 5.04
CA SER A 220 -0.52 5.23 3.70
C SER A 220 -0.51 6.76 3.51
N SER A 221 -0.62 7.56 4.57
CA SER A 221 -0.99 8.97 4.44
C SER A 221 0.16 9.93 4.10
N MET A 222 1.40 9.56 4.37
CA MET A 222 2.52 10.51 4.42
C MET A 222 3.04 10.91 3.03
N LEU A 223 3.69 12.06 2.97
CA LEU A 223 4.40 12.56 1.79
C LEU A 223 5.78 13.08 2.21
N ALA A 224 6.79 12.89 1.36
CA ALA A 224 8.13 13.43 1.60
C ALA A 224 8.83 13.83 0.30
N THR A 225 9.87 14.64 0.42
CA THR A 225 10.86 14.80 -0.66
C THR A 225 11.77 13.56 -0.70
N ILE A 226 12.47 13.38 -1.83
CA ILE A 226 13.43 12.27 -1.97
C ILE A 226 14.56 12.36 -0.94
N SER A 227 14.99 13.57 -0.57
CA SER A 227 16.07 13.80 0.39
C SER A 227 15.65 13.45 1.82
N ASP A 228 14.46 13.88 2.26
CA ASP A 228 13.94 13.50 3.59
C ASP A 228 13.71 11.99 3.67
N LEU A 229 13.17 11.37 2.62
CA LEU A 229 12.98 9.93 2.57
C LEU A 229 14.31 9.18 2.67
N LEU A 230 15.39 9.70 2.08
CA LEU A 230 16.72 9.12 2.22
C LEU A 230 17.24 9.21 3.68
N THR A 231 17.01 10.33 4.36
CA THR A 231 17.31 10.48 5.80
C THR A 231 16.56 9.41 6.61
N TRP A 232 15.30 9.13 6.27
CA TRP A 232 14.54 8.06 6.92
C TRP A 232 15.14 6.67 6.67
N ALA A 233 15.55 6.37 5.44
CA ALA A 233 16.19 5.10 5.11
C ALA A 233 17.53 4.90 5.83
N GLU A 234 18.33 5.96 5.94
CA GLU A 234 19.58 5.96 6.72
C GLU A 234 19.31 5.73 8.21
N PHE A 235 18.26 6.36 8.76
CA PHE A 235 17.83 6.11 10.14
C PHE A 235 17.46 4.64 10.34
N GLN A 236 16.70 4.02 9.43
CA GLN A 236 16.35 2.59 9.52
C GLN A 236 17.59 1.70 9.46
N LEU A 237 18.53 1.98 8.55
CA LEU A 237 19.81 1.27 8.45
C LEU A 237 20.60 1.35 9.76
N LYS A 238 20.76 2.55 10.32
CA LYS A 238 21.51 2.78 11.57
C LYS A 238 20.84 2.10 12.76
N THR A 239 19.51 2.15 12.82
CA THR A 239 18.71 1.48 13.86
C THR A 239 18.83 -0.03 13.77
N GLN A 240 18.85 -0.61 12.56
CA GLN A 240 19.06 -2.05 12.41
C GLN A 240 20.46 -2.48 12.89
N LYS A 241 21.47 -1.62 12.72
CA LYS A 241 22.85 -1.85 13.15
C LYS A 241 23.08 -1.63 14.66
N SER A 242 22.14 -0.99 15.38
CA SER A 242 22.27 -0.75 16.81
C SER A 242 22.08 -2.04 17.63
N THR A 243 22.38 -1.99 18.93
CA THR A 243 22.34 -3.14 19.83
C THR A 243 20.93 -3.72 19.95
N LYS A 244 20.82 -5.05 19.93
CA LYS A 244 19.56 -5.82 19.87
C LYS A 244 18.66 -5.73 21.13
N GLU A 245 19.03 -4.93 22.11
CA GLU A 245 18.36 -4.88 23.42
C GLU A 245 17.05 -4.06 23.36
N GLU A 246 16.95 -3.11 22.43
CA GLU A 246 15.74 -2.30 22.21
C GLU A 246 14.74 -3.02 21.29
N ILE A 247 13.44 -2.94 21.60
CA ILE A 247 12.31 -3.38 20.78
C ILE A 247 12.35 -2.71 19.41
N THR A 248 12.78 -1.45 19.35
CA THR A 248 13.02 -0.74 18.09
C THR A 248 13.99 -1.49 17.17
N ALA A 249 15.05 -2.11 17.69
CA ALA A 249 15.95 -2.95 16.90
C ALA A 249 15.35 -4.33 16.57
N GLN A 250 14.43 -4.84 17.40
CA GLN A 250 13.75 -6.12 17.16
C GLN A 250 12.77 -6.09 15.98
N ARG A 251 12.35 -4.91 15.48
CA ARG A 251 11.46 -4.80 14.32
C ARG A 251 11.99 -5.51 13.07
N TYR A 252 13.31 -5.66 12.97
CA TYR A 252 13.99 -6.29 11.83
C TYR A 252 14.18 -7.79 12.01
N LEU A 253 13.60 -8.38 13.07
CA LEU A 253 13.53 -9.83 13.24
C LEU A 253 12.32 -10.39 12.46
N PRO A 254 12.46 -11.54 11.79
CA PRO A 254 11.33 -12.21 11.14
C PRO A 254 10.19 -12.45 12.14
N GLN A 255 8.99 -11.95 11.84
CA GLN A 255 7.77 -12.23 12.61
C GLN A 255 6.83 -13.17 11.83
N SER A 256 6.79 -13.02 10.51
CA SER A 256 5.97 -13.84 9.60
C SER A 256 6.76 -14.26 8.37
N ILE A 257 6.46 -15.44 7.81
CA ILE A 257 7.09 -15.91 6.58
C ILE A 257 6.35 -15.35 5.36
N MET A 258 7.12 -14.89 4.37
CA MET A 258 6.61 -14.44 3.09
C MET A 258 7.06 -15.40 1.98
N ARG A 259 6.40 -15.33 0.83
CA ARG A 259 6.89 -15.97 -0.39
C ARG A 259 8.13 -15.21 -0.90
N PRO A 260 9.29 -15.86 -1.07
CA PRO A 260 10.48 -15.18 -1.57
C PRO A 260 10.34 -14.69 -3.01
N SER A 261 10.94 -13.53 -3.30
CA SER A 261 10.99 -12.89 -4.63
C SER A 261 11.91 -13.63 -5.62
N ARG A 262 11.71 -14.94 -5.81
CA ARG A 262 12.54 -15.80 -6.68
C ARG A 262 12.57 -15.32 -8.14
N ALA A 263 11.46 -14.79 -8.64
CA ALA A 263 11.36 -14.31 -10.02
C ALA A 263 12.23 -13.07 -10.28
N TYR A 264 12.52 -12.29 -9.23
CA TYR A 264 13.40 -11.14 -9.31
C TYR A 264 14.80 -11.53 -8.89
N GLY A 265 15.10 -11.41 -7.58
CA GLY A 265 16.42 -11.53 -6.98
C GLY A 265 16.88 -12.94 -6.64
N GLU A 266 16.12 -13.99 -7.02
CA GLU A 266 16.42 -15.38 -6.67
C GLU A 266 16.55 -15.61 -5.15
N ALA A 267 15.82 -14.83 -4.35
CA ALA A 267 15.82 -14.93 -2.89
C ALA A 267 15.41 -16.34 -2.42
N ASN A 268 16.12 -16.85 -1.41
CA ASN A 268 15.84 -18.14 -0.79
C ASN A 268 14.87 -18.02 0.38
N PHE A 269 14.90 -16.88 1.05
CA PHE A 269 14.16 -16.54 2.24
C PHE A 269 13.46 -15.19 2.07
N ALA A 270 12.25 -15.10 2.60
CA ALA A 270 11.55 -13.84 2.77
C ALA A 270 10.69 -13.88 4.03
N ALA A 271 10.64 -12.75 4.72
CA ALA A 271 9.83 -12.57 5.90
C ALA A 271 9.35 -11.13 6.01
N TYR A 272 8.37 -10.94 6.89
CA TYR A 272 7.93 -9.64 7.33
C TYR A 272 8.27 -9.48 8.81
N GLY A 273 8.87 -8.36 9.17
CA GLY A 273 9.17 -7.93 10.52
C GLY A 273 8.02 -7.14 11.14
N LEU A 274 8.33 -6.07 11.87
CA LEU A 274 7.33 -5.07 12.27
C LEU A 274 7.45 -3.87 11.33
N GLY A 275 6.56 -3.80 10.34
CA GLY A 275 6.54 -2.74 9.32
C GLY A 275 7.67 -2.78 8.29
N MET A 276 8.38 -3.91 8.12
CA MET A 276 9.48 -4.05 7.16
C MET A 276 9.48 -5.44 6.51
N MET A 277 9.63 -5.51 5.19
CA MET A 277 10.00 -6.75 4.51
C MET A 277 11.50 -7.03 4.68
N MET A 278 11.87 -8.31 4.61
CA MET A 278 13.26 -8.73 4.55
C MET A 278 13.43 -9.97 3.67
N GLU A 279 14.53 -10.01 2.92
CA GLU A 279 14.94 -11.10 2.04
C GLU A 279 16.46 -11.30 2.09
N ASP A 280 16.95 -12.41 1.56
CA ASP A 280 18.35 -12.54 1.16
C ASP A 280 18.54 -12.12 -0.30
N TYR A 281 19.62 -11.41 -0.58
CA TYR A 281 20.03 -11.09 -1.95
C TYR A 281 21.55 -11.11 -2.07
N ARG A 282 22.10 -11.92 -3.00
CA ARG A 282 23.55 -12.10 -3.19
C ARG A 282 24.31 -12.47 -1.90
N GLY A 283 23.67 -13.17 -0.97
CA GLY A 283 24.25 -13.54 0.33
C GLY A 283 24.17 -12.46 1.41
N HIS A 284 23.56 -11.32 1.12
CA HIS A 284 23.37 -10.21 2.05
C HIS A 284 21.94 -10.16 2.59
N LYS A 285 21.77 -9.64 3.80
CA LYS A 285 20.44 -9.33 4.35
C LYS A 285 19.94 -8.04 3.73
N TYR A 286 18.79 -8.11 3.10
CA TYR A 286 18.16 -7.00 2.43
C TYR A 286 16.82 -6.69 3.06
N PHE A 287 16.66 -5.47 3.56
CA PHE A 287 15.42 -4.99 4.18
C PHE A 287 14.79 -3.93 3.29
N TYR A 288 13.47 -3.95 3.16
CA TYR A 288 12.78 -2.96 2.36
C TYR A 288 11.31 -2.77 2.74
N HIS A 289 10.72 -1.69 2.22
CA HIS A 289 9.28 -1.54 2.11
C HIS A 289 8.97 -0.79 0.81
N SER A 290 7.97 -1.26 0.06
CA SER A 290 7.43 -0.55 -1.09
C SER A 290 6.15 0.21 -0.73
N GLY A 291 5.88 1.29 -1.43
CA GLY A 291 4.61 1.99 -1.44
C GLY A 291 4.05 1.99 -2.85
N SER A 292 2.81 1.56 -3.01
CA SER A 292 2.05 1.77 -4.23
C SER A 292 0.70 2.35 -3.87
N TYR A 293 0.31 3.35 -4.64
CA TYR A 293 -0.99 3.98 -4.58
C TYR A 293 -1.32 4.55 -5.96
N ILE A 294 -2.59 4.91 -6.21
CA ILE A 294 -3.04 5.35 -7.54
C ILE A 294 -2.17 6.53 -8.00
N GLY A 295 -1.41 6.29 -9.06
CA GLY A 295 -0.51 7.26 -9.66
C GLY A 295 0.77 7.57 -8.90
N TYR A 296 1.17 6.73 -7.93
CA TYR A 296 2.40 6.92 -7.16
C TYR A 296 3.05 5.59 -6.77
N CYS A 297 4.37 5.56 -6.83
CA CYS A 297 5.14 4.46 -6.28
C CYS A 297 6.37 4.99 -5.55
N SER A 298 6.71 4.35 -4.45
CA SER A 298 7.83 4.70 -3.59
C SER A 298 8.51 3.44 -3.08
N PHE A 299 9.78 3.56 -2.71
CA PHE A 299 10.55 2.45 -2.17
C PHE A 299 11.57 2.95 -1.17
N LEU A 300 11.77 2.15 -0.13
CA LEU A 300 12.84 2.28 0.84
C LEU A 300 13.50 0.92 0.97
N GLY A 301 14.82 0.89 0.87
CA GLY A 301 15.60 -0.33 1.06
C GLY A 301 16.95 -0.05 1.70
N PHE A 302 17.50 -1.05 2.39
CA PHE A 302 18.85 -0.98 2.92
C PHE A 302 19.48 -2.37 3.10
N VAL A 303 20.81 -2.39 3.06
CA VAL A 303 21.67 -3.58 3.17
C VAL A 303 22.74 -3.30 4.24
N PRO A 304 22.54 -3.77 5.49
CA PRO A 304 23.32 -3.31 6.64
C PRO A 304 24.83 -3.54 6.59
N ASP A 305 25.26 -4.70 6.10
CA ASP A 305 26.66 -5.08 6.01
C ASP A 305 27.40 -4.38 4.87
N LEU A 306 26.67 -3.84 3.88
CA LEU A 306 27.21 -2.98 2.84
C LEU A 306 27.21 -1.49 3.23
N ASP A 307 26.65 -1.13 4.40
CA ASP A 307 26.40 0.27 4.80
C ASP A 307 25.69 1.07 3.69
N LEU A 308 24.67 0.45 3.11
CA LEU A 308 23.93 0.94 1.96
C LEU A 308 22.45 1.14 2.34
N ALA A 309 21.91 2.33 2.06
CA ALA A 309 20.49 2.61 2.09
C ALA A 309 20.10 3.34 0.81
N PHE A 310 18.88 3.12 0.32
CA PHE A 310 18.41 3.75 -0.90
C PHE A 310 16.90 3.91 -0.89
N VAL A 311 16.45 4.93 -1.61
CA VAL A 311 15.05 5.28 -1.74
C VAL A 311 14.76 5.68 -3.17
N PHE A 312 13.56 5.38 -3.62
CA PHE A 312 13.12 5.72 -4.97
C PHE A 312 11.68 6.19 -4.95
N THR A 313 11.34 7.12 -5.83
CA THR A 313 9.96 7.58 -6.02
C THR A 313 9.63 7.76 -7.49
N THR A 314 8.39 7.52 -7.88
CA THR A 314 7.85 7.89 -9.19
C THR A 314 6.37 8.22 -9.06
N ASN A 315 5.89 9.09 -9.93
CA ASN A 315 4.50 9.54 -9.97
C ASN A 315 3.67 8.71 -10.96
N MET A 316 3.84 7.39 -10.88
CA MET A 316 3.05 6.38 -11.57
C MET A 316 3.10 5.07 -10.77
N ASP A 317 2.07 4.23 -10.86
CA ASP A 317 2.17 2.88 -10.28
C ASP A 317 3.11 2.01 -11.12
N SER A 318 4.38 1.94 -10.70
CA SER A 318 5.43 1.18 -11.39
C SER A 318 6.33 0.45 -10.40
N THR A 319 5.71 -0.36 -9.55
CA THR A 319 6.41 -1.15 -8.51
C THR A 319 7.54 -2.00 -9.11
N ASP A 320 7.32 -2.64 -10.27
CA ASP A 320 8.33 -3.42 -10.98
C ASP A 320 9.59 -2.60 -11.32
N ALA A 321 9.43 -1.36 -11.82
CA ALA A 321 10.55 -0.49 -12.15
C ALA A 321 11.41 -0.21 -10.91
N ILE A 322 10.76 0.06 -9.78
CA ILE A 322 11.50 0.39 -8.57
C ILE A 322 12.23 -0.83 -7.99
N PHE A 323 11.65 -2.03 -8.04
CA PHE A 323 12.37 -3.25 -7.67
C PHE A 323 13.58 -3.52 -8.57
N ALA A 324 13.46 -3.29 -9.88
CA ALA A 324 14.59 -3.41 -10.80
C ALA A 324 15.74 -2.47 -10.40
N LEU A 325 15.41 -1.23 -10.03
CA LEU A 325 16.39 -0.24 -9.59
C LEU A 325 17.05 -0.63 -8.26
N ALA A 326 16.29 -1.19 -7.32
CA ALA A 326 16.82 -1.69 -6.05
C ALA A 326 17.90 -2.77 -6.25
N TYR A 327 17.59 -3.81 -7.03
CA TYR A 327 18.57 -4.87 -7.30
C TYR A 327 19.77 -4.35 -8.10
N GLN A 328 19.58 -3.42 -9.03
CA GLN A 328 20.68 -2.80 -9.76
C GLN A 328 21.62 -2.00 -8.83
N VAL A 329 21.07 -1.23 -7.89
CA VAL A 329 21.89 -0.46 -6.93
C VAL A 329 22.71 -1.38 -6.03
N ILE A 330 22.14 -2.51 -5.60
CA ILE A 330 22.88 -3.49 -4.80
C ILE A 330 23.98 -4.16 -5.65
N ASP A 331 23.66 -4.61 -6.87
CA ASP A 331 24.65 -5.23 -7.77
C ASP A 331 25.80 -4.27 -8.12
N GLU A 332 25.51 -2.99 -8.41
CA GLU A 332 26.54 -1.96 -8.66
C GLU A 332 27.42 -1.73 -7.42
N THR A 333 26.83 -1.75 -6.21
CA THR A 333 27.58 -1.63 -4.95
C THR A 333 28.54 -2.80 -4.74
N LEU A 334 28.14 -3.99 -5.18
CA LEU A 334 28.96 -5.21 -5.15
C LEU A 334 29.92 -5.36 -6.35
N GLY A 335 29.83 -4.47 -7.34
CA GLY A 335 30.61 -4.58 -8.59
C GLY A 335 30.16 -5.72 -9.51
N ILE A 336 28.93 -6.24 -9.34
CA ILE A 336 28.36 -7.33 -10.13
C ILE A 336 27.68 -6.75 -11.38
N LYS A 337 27.98 -7.32 -12.55
CA LYS A 337 27.47 -6.85 -13.85
C LYS A 337 26.73 -7.92 -14.65
N THR A 338 26.45 -9.05 -14.04
CA THR A 338 25.92 -10.24 -14.73
C THR A 338 24.45 -10.11 -15.14
N THR A 339 23.70 -9.18 -14.54
CA THR A 339 22.26 -9.09 -14.70
C THR A 339 21.85 -7.68 -15.12
N ASN A 340 21.13 -7.56 -16.24
CA ASN A 340 20.49 -6.33 -16.65
C ASN A 340 19.09 -6.27 -16.02
N TRP A 341 18.99 -5.73 -14.81
CA TRP A 341 17.74 -5.72 -14.03
C TRP A 341 16.62 -4.96 -14.72
N THR A 342 16.92 -3.82 -15.33
CA THR A 342 15.95 -3.03 -16.11
C THR A 342 15.26 -3.88 -17.18
N GLN A 343 16.05 -4.64 -17.96
CA GLN A 343 15.50 -5.49 -19.03
C GLN A 343 14.78 -6.73 -18.48
N LYS A 344 15.39 -7.44 -17.52
CA LYS A 344 14.81 -8.65 -16.92
C LYS A 344 13.44 -8.36 -16.32
N VAL A 345 13.33 -7.28 -15.54
CA VAL A 345 12.08 -6.91 -14.86
C VAL A 345 11.06 -6.33 -15.82
N SER A 346 11.48 -5.56 -16.84
CA SER A 346 10.55 -5.10 -17.88
C SER A 346 9.88 -6.26 -18.63
N GLN A 347 10.63 -7.34 -18.93
CA GLN A 347 10.06 -8.55 -19.54
C GLN A 347 9.05 -9.25 -18.63
N ILE A 348 9.37 -9.36 -17.33
CA ILE A 348 8.44 -9.92 -16.32
C ILE A 348 7.16 -9.08 -16.25
N MET A 349 7.29 -7.75 -16.21
CA MET A 349 6.16 -6.82 -16.18
C MET A 349 5.28 -6.99 -17.43
N THR A 350 5.85 -7.00 -18.63
CA THR A 350 5.11 -7.22 -19.88
C THR A 350 4.35 -8.55 -19.87
N ALA A 351 4.98 -9.63 -19.41
CA ALA A 351 4.32 -10.93 -19.31
C ALA A 351 3.15 -10.92 -18.32
N LYS A 352 3.30 -10.25 -17.17
CA LYS A 352 2.21 -10.08 -16.18
C LYS A 352 1.04 -9.28 -16.72
N ILE A 353 1.32 -8.16 -17.40
CA ILE A 353 0.29 -7.32 -18.02
C ILE A 353 -0.48 -8.14 -19.05
N ALA A 354 0.22 -8.83 -19.96
CA ALA A 354 -0.41 -9.68 -20.97
C ALA A 354 -1.26 -10.81 -20.35
N ALA A 355 -0.78 -11.46 -19.30
CA ALA A 355 -1.55 -12.51 -18.61
C ALA A 355 -2.82 -11.96 -17.94
N LYS A 356 -2.73 -10.76 -17.35
CA LYS A 356 -3.89 -10.08 -16.76
C LYS A 356 -4.89 -9.65 -17.82
N GLU A 357 -4.44 -9.03 -18.90
CA GLU A 357 -5.30 -8.65 -20.03
C GLU A 357 -6.00 -9.87 -20.64
N GLN A 358 -5.28 -10.98 -20.81
CA GLN A 358 -5.85 -12.24 -21.26
C GLN A 358 -6.93 -12.76 -20.29
N HIS A 359 -6.67 -12.71 -18.98
CA HIS A 359 -7.65 -13.11 -17.97
C HIS A 359 -8.91 -12.24 -17.99
N LEU A 360 -8.75 -10.91 -18.05
CA LEU A 360 -9.86 -9.97 -18.15
C LEU A 360 -10.64 -10.19 -19.46
N ALA A 361 -9.97 -10.42 -20.59
CA ALA A 361 -10.61 -10.72 -21.86
C ALA A 361 -11.41 -12.04 -21.80
N GLN A 362 -10.88 -13.06 -21.11
CA GLN A 362 -11.58 -14.32 -20.89
C GLN A 362 -12.88 -14.12 -20.09
N LEU A 363 -12.85 -13.28 -19.04
CA LEU A 363 -14.04 -12.96 -18.24
C LEU A 363 -15.05 -12.10 -19.01
N LYS A 364 -14.59 -11.10 -19.76
CA LYS A 364 -15.47 -10.21 -20.57
C LYS A 364 -16.18 -10.94 -21.70
N GLY A 365 -15.56 -11.96 -22.28
CA GLY A 365 -16.06 -12.59 -23.49
C GLY A 365 -15.80 -11.75 -24.75
N MET A 366 -16.37 -12.15 -25.89
CA MET A 366 -16.12 -11.50 -27.18
C MET A 366 -17.00 -10.25 -27.38
N ASN A 367 -18.20 -10.24 -26.81
CA ASN A 367 -19.19 -9.20 -27.03
C ASN A 367 -19.94 -8.83 -25.73
N PRO A 368 -19.23 -8.31 -24.70
CA PRO A 368 -19.87 -7.85 -23.47
C PRO A 368 -20.88 -6.74 -23.77
N GLN A 369 -22.03 -6.78 -23.12
CA GLN A 369 -23.06 -5.74 -23.24
C GLN A 369 -23.14 -4.92 -21.96
N PHE A 370 -23.45 -3.64 -22.06
CA PHE A 370 -23.84 -2.87 -20.88
C PHE A 370 -25.22 -3.33 -20.39
N VAL A 371 -25.34 -3.55 -19.08
CA VAL A 371 -26.60 -3.90 -18.45
C VAL A 371 -27.54 -2.71 -18.55
N GLN A 372 -28.74 -2.91 -19.11
CA GLN A 372 -29.75 -1.86 -19.19
C GLN A 372 -30.32 -1.55 -17.80
N THR A 373 -30.60 -0.28 -17.55
CA THR A 373 -31.15 0.15 -16.27
C THR A 373 -32.54 -0.43 -16.03
N ASN A 374 -32.76 -0.91 -14.80
CA ASN A 374 -34.08 -1.18 -14.26
C ASN A 374 -34.34 -0.21 -13.09
N SER A 375 -35.32 0.68 -13.23
CA SER A 375 -35.65 1.69 -12.22
C SER A 375 -36.00 1.10 -10.85
N ALA A 376 -36.49 -0.14 -10.80
CA ALA A 376 -36.77 -0.83 -9.55
C ALA A 376 -35.50 -1.19 -8.75
N LEU A 377 -34.34 -1.31 -9.42
CA LEU A 377 -33.06 -1.63 -8.79
C LEU A 377 -32.27 -0.39 -8.38
N LEU A 378 -32.66 0.80 -8.83
CA LEU A 378 -31.93 2.02 -8.48
C LEU A 378 -32.05 2.35 -6.99
N GLY A 379 -31.00 2.97 -6.46
CA GLY A 379 -30.94 3.41 -5.07
C GLY A 379 -29.65 3.05 -4.37
N ASP A 380 -29.62 3.33 -3.07
CA ASP A 380 -28.47 3.08 -2.20
C ASP A 380 -28.56 1.69 -1.56
N TYR A 381 -27.44 1.01 -1.48
CA TYR A 381 -27.28 -0.31 -0.88
C TYR A 381 -26.16 -0.29 0.15
N GLU A 382 -26.35 -0.95 1.28
CA GLU A 382 -25.46 -0.84 2.43
C GLU A 382 -24.98 -2.21 2.93
N ASN A 383 -23.69 -2.28 3.26
CA ASN A 383 -23.08 -3.36 4.01
C ASN A 383 -22.40 -2.79 5.27
N PRO A 384 -22.53 -3.41 6.46
CA PRO A 384 -21.92 -2.87 7.68
C PRO A 384 -20.38 -2.76 7.66
N GLY A 385 -19.67 -3.57 6.88
CA GLY A 385 -18.20 -3.49 6.77
C GLY A 385 -17.71 -2.60 5.63
N TYR A 386 -18.40 -2.65 4.48
CA TYR A 386 -18.03 -1.93 3.25
C TYR A 386 -18.84 -0.66 2.99
N GLY A 387 -19.75 -0.30 3.88
CA GLY A 387 -20.60 0.87 3.74
C GLY A 387 -21.49 0.89 2.51
N LEU A 388 -21.63 2.07 1.88
CA LEU A 388 -22.63 2.34 0.86
C LEU A 388 -22.06 2.18 -0.56
N ILE A 389 -22.85 1.53 -1.41
CA ILE A 389 -22.74 1.58 -2.87
C ILE A 389 -24.08 2.03 -3.45
N SER A 390 -24.09 2.67 -4.60
CA SER A 390 -25.33 3.14 -5.25
C SER A 390 -25.48 2.52 -6.63
N LEU A 391 -26.70 2.11 -6.98
CA LEU A 391 -27.06 1.78 -8.36
C LEU A 391 -27.66 3.02 -9.02
N GLY A 392 -27.05 3.44 -10.13
CA GLY A 392 -27.42 4.62 -10.90
C GLY A 392 -27.68 4.31 -12.37
N ASP A 393 -28.37 5.25 -13.03
CA ASP A 393 -28.51 5.27 -14.49
C ASP A 393 -27.44 6.20 -15.08
N HIS A 394 -26.74 5.72 -16.09
CA HIS A 394 -25.86 6.53 -16.94
C HIS A 394 -26.17 6.24 -18.40
N ASP A 395 -26.88 7.17 -19.05
CA ASP A 395 -27.31 7.07 -20.44
C ASP A 395 -28.09 5.76 -20.75
N GLY A 396 -28.96 5.34 -19.83
CA GLY A 396 -29.76 4.12 -19.95
C GLY A 396 -29.06 2.83 -19.53
N HIS A 397 -27.80 2.92 -19.10
CA HIS A 397 -27.02 1.79 -18.60
C HIS A 397 -26.86 1.84 -17.08
N LEU A 398 -26.83 0.65 -16.48
CA LEU A 398 -26.64 0.48 -15.06
C LEU A 398 -25.18 0.73 -14.67
N ASN A 399 -24.98 1.64 -13.72
CA ASN A 399 -23.69 1.88 -13.08
C ASN A 399 -23.76 1.57 -11.58
N VAL A 400 -22.62 1.14 -11.03
CA VAL A 400 -22.38 1.04 -9.59
C VAL A 400 -21.46 2.18 -9.16
N THR A 401 -21.94 3.04 -8.28
CA THR A 401 -21.11 4.03 -7.58
C THR A 401 -20.44 3.36 -6.38
N ILE A 402 -19.12 3.32 -6.36
CA ILE A 402 -18.32 2.89 -5.19
C ILE A 402 -17.46 4.06 -4.76
N GLY A 403 -17.73 4.60 -3.57
CA GLY A 403 -17.06 5.79 -3.10
C GLY A 403 -17.43 7.01 -3.95
N LYS A 404 -16.46 7.57 -4.68
CA LYS A 404 -16.65 8.76 -5.53
C LYS A 404 -16.66 8.43 -7.03
N TRP A 405 -16.69 7.14 -7.37
CA TRP A 405 -16.45 6.66 -8.73
C TRP A 405 -17.62 5.83 -9.20
N ASP A 406 -18.03 6.09 -10.43
CA ASP A 406 -19.09 5.37 -11.12
C ASP A 406 -18.45 4.37 -12.09
N TYR A 407 -18.87 3.12 -11.97
CA TYR A 407 -18.36 2.02 -12.78
C TYR A 407 -19.50 1.37 -13.55
N PRO A 408 -19.34 1.12 -14.86
CA PRO A 408 -20.38 0.47 -15.64
C PRO A 408 -20.53 -1.00 -15.22
N VAL A 409 -21.77 -1.51 -15.30
CA VAL A 409 -22.06 -2.93 -15.19
C VAL A 409 -22.14 -3.53 -16.58
N ILE A 410 -21.31 -4.54 -16.83
CA ILE A 410 -21.31 -5.31 -18.08
C ILE A 410 -21.83 -6.72 -17.83
N ILE A 411 -22.41 -7.34 -18.86
CA ILE A 411 -22.81 -8.74 -18.87
C ILE A 411 -22.13 -9.47 -20.04
N ASN A 412 -21.54 -10.63 -19.78
CA ASN A 412 -20.91 -11.46 -20.80
C ASN A 412 -21.90 -12.44 -21.46
N GLU A 413 -21.44 -13.24 -22.44
CA GLU A 413 -22.32 -14.19 -23.15
C GLU A 413 -22.79 -15.36 -22.28
N GLN A 414 -22.15 -15.57 -21.13
CA GLN A 414 -22.53 -16.58 -20.13
C GLN A 414 -23.56 -16.04 -19.12
N ASN A 415 -24.07 -14.82 -19.32
CA ASN A 415 -24.96 -14.08 -18.41
C ASN A 415 -24.33 -13.77 -17.04
N GLU A 416 -23.01 -13.69 -16.97
CA GLU A 416 -22.30 -13.25 -15.78
C GLU A 416 -22.14 -11.73 -15.83
N MET A 417 -22.50 -11.04 -14.74
CA MET A 417 -22.39 -9.59 -14.64
C MET A 417 -21.14 -9.19 -13.85
N PHE A 418 -20.51 -8.09 -14.28
CA PHE A 418 -19.32 -7.55 -13.64
C PHE A 418 -19.42 -6.04 -13.50
N VAL A 419 -18.94 -5.51 -12.38
CA VAL A 419 -18.56 -4.09 -12.24
C VAL A 419 -17.16 -3.94 -12.82
N GLU A 420 -17.00 -3.08 -13.83
CA GLU A 420 -15.71 -2.81 -14.45
C GLU A 420 -14.95 -1.70 -13.68
N GLU A 421 -14.29 -2.10 -12.58
CA GLU A 421 -13.48 -1.21 -11.75
C GLU A 421 -12.18 -0.87 -12.48
N ARG A 422 -11.94 0.39 -12.86
CA ARG A 422 -10.77 0.79 -13.68
C ARG A 422 -9.75 1.67 -12.96
N LEU A 423 -10.02 2.09 -11.73
CA LEU A 423 -9.25 3.13 -11.06
C LEU A 423 -8.10 2.57 -10.24
N TYR A 424 -8.34 1.47 -9.52
CA TYR A 424 -7.35 0.93 -8.60
C TYR A 424 -6.59 -0.25 -9.20
N GLN A 425 -7.28 -1.34 -9.48
CA GLN A 425 -6.64 -2.57 -9.92
C GLN A 425 -7.06 -2.98 -11.33
N HIS A 426 -7.92 -2.25 -12.03
CA HIS A 426 -8.50 -2.70 -13.30
C HIS A 426 -9.00 -4.15 -13.18
N GLU A 427 -10.09 -4.31 -12.44
CA GLU A 427 -10.71 -5.60 -12.16
C GLU A 427 -12.14 -5.67 -12.69
N LEU A 428 -12.59 -6.90 -12.89
CA LEU A 428 -13.99 -7.20 -13.12
C LEU A 428 -14.50 -7.83 -11.84
N LEU A 429 -15.31 -7.08 -11.10
CA LEU A 429 -15.87 -7.55 -9.83
C LEU A 429 -17.21 -8.24 -10.13
N PRO A 430 -17.32 -9.57 -9.95
CA PRO A 430 -18.60 -10.26 -10.09
C PRO A 430 -19.70 -9.60 -9.27
N ILE A 431 -20.85 -9.36 -9.90
CA ILE A 431 -22.04 -8.78 -9.29
C ILE A 431 -23.28 -9.58 -9.64
N SER A 432 -24.18 -9.77 -8.68
CA SER A 432 -25.54 -10.25 -8.92
C SER A 432 -26.55 -9.31 -8.29
N LEU A 433 -27.68 -9.12 -8.98
CA LEU A 433 -28.74 -8.19 -8.60
C LEU A 433 -29.99 -8.97 -8.21
N GLU A 434 -30.49 -8.72 -7.01
CA GLU A 434 -31.77 -9.23 -6.50
C GLU A 434 -32.64 -8.04 -6.07
N ASN A 435 -33.96 -8.22 -5.97
CA ASN A 435 -34.93 -7.11 -5.82
C ASN A 435 -34.60 -6.13 -4.66
N ASP A 436 -33.94 -6.59 -3.59
CA ASP A 436 -33.53 -5.76 -2.44
C ASP A 436 -32.06 -5.97 -2.01
N GLN A 437 -31.26 -6.68 -2.80
CA GLN A 437 -29.87 -7.02 -2.45
C GLN A 437 -28.94 -7.01 -3.66
N ILE A 438 -27.69 -6.67 -3.40
CA ILE A 438 -26.58 -6.82 -4.35
C ILE A 438 -25.58 -7.77 -3.72
N ALA A 439 -25.17 -8.80 -4.45
CA ALA A 439 -24.01 -9.59 -4.10
C ALA A 439 -22.84 -9.11 -4.96
N LEU A 440 -21.82 -8.50 -4.35
CA LEU A 440 -20.63 -7.99 -5.03
C LEU A 440 -19.39 -8.67 -4.46
N LEU A 441 -18.51 -9.19 -5.31
CA LEU A 441 -17.23 -9.73 -4.83
C LEU A 441 -16.27 -8.58 -4.48
N THR A 442 -16.22 -8.22 -3.20
CA THR A 442 -15.40 -7.09 -2.70
C THR A 442 -14.04 -7.50 -2.14
N GLU A 443 -13.83 -8.79 -1.85
CA GLU A 443 -12.57 -9.37 -1.38
C GLU A 443 -12.41 -10.79 -1.95
N PRO A 444 -11.57 -10.97 -2.99
CA PRO A 444 -11.36 -12.26 -3.63
C PRO A 444 -10.89 -13.36 -2.67
N ALA A 445 -10.15 -13.01 -1.62
CA ALA A 445 -9.62 -13.97 -0.66
C ALA A 445 -10.73 -14.68 0.16
N LEU A 446 -11.93 -14.12 0.23
CA LEU A 446 -13.10 -14.74 0.87
C LEU A 446 -13.76 -15.83 0.01
N LYS A 447 -13.54 -15.82 -1.31
CA LYS A 447 -14.19 -16.74 -2.28
C LYS A 447 -15.72 -16.75 -2.21
N ARG A 448 -16.33 -15.68 -1.70
CA ARG A 448 -17.79 -15.46 -1.64
C ARG A 448 -18.09 -13.98 -1.77
N PRO A 449 -19.26 -13.60 -2.35
CA PRO A 449 -19.62 -12.20 -2.48
C PRO A 449 -20.03 -11.59 -1.13
N THR A 450 -19.87 -10.27 -1.04
CA THR A 450 -20.42 -9.44 0.03
C THR A 450 -21.83 -9.01 -0.33
N ILE A 451 -22.74 -9.14 0.63
CA ILE A 451 -24.14 -8.75 0.45
C ILE A 451 -24.33 -7.31 0.92
N PHE A 452 -24.85 -6.47 0.02
CA PHE A 452 -25.33 -5.12 0.30
C PHE A 452 -26.86 -5.13 0.23
N LYS A 453 -27.52 -4.54 1.22
CA LYS A 453 -28.98 -4.50 1.31
C LYS A 453 -29.50 -3.12 0.90
N LYS A 454 -30.59 -3.09 0.15
CA LYS A 454 -31.21 -1.83 -0.29
C LYS A 454 -31.64 -1.00 0.92
N LYS A 455 -31.32 0.29 0.90
CA LYS A 455 -31.79 1.25 1.91
C LYS A 455 -33.26 1.62 1.62
N PRO A 456 -34.08 1.80 2.67
CA PRO A 456 -35.48 2.19 2.55
C PRO A 456 -35.71 3.52 1.82
#